data_AF-A0A7C7E0G1-F1
#
_entry.id   AF-A0A7C7E0G1-F1
#
_cell.length_a   1.000
_cell.length_b   1.000
_cell.length_c   1.000
_cell.angle_alpha   90.00
_cell.angle_beta   90.00
_cell.angle_gamma   90.00
#
_symmetry.space_group_name_H-M   'P 1'
#
loop_
_entity.id
_entity.type
_entity.pdbx_description
1 polymer ?
#
loop_
_entity_poly.entity_id
_entity_poly.type
_entity_poly.pdbx_seq_one_letter_code
_entity_poly.pdbx_strand_id
1 'polypeptide(L)'
;STGEFYATQITWGSSVSKLVDEIAKYKPSEIIANRELKNRPEYKPLFIDYLRMEPYIVDDDMFSMSASREKLTDVFGENPLSGLDLAQCASGALLSYLEETQKIDLKHIEKVQPYKIEQYMMLDSSSRRSLEITETMRESRKKGSLLWVMDKTSTSMGGRKLRHWLEQPLLDIEEINLRLDAVSELKDSFMTRSELMEMLKGVYDIERLTSKLVYGNVNARDMLAIKASLSRLPYVKDLLQDLKAGLNSQIYERLDLLEDLRDLIEASIHEEAPLLVKEGGIIKDGYDQLVDEYRKATTEGKNWISELEAEERERTGIKSLKIRYNDNFGYYIEVTKANISQVPEDYVRKQTLVNSERYTVDKLKKLEDTILGAEKKVVQREYELFCEIRDIAFKNVKRLKTTADCIATLDALCSLAEVADRNQYVRPEVHEGGVIEIRNGRHPVVEKMLEDSMFVPNDTWLDTEDNRICIITGPNMAGKSTYMRQVALITLLAQAGSFVPAEYARIGLVDRIFTRIGASDDLSAGQSTFMVEMTEVANILENATPRSLLILDEIGRGTSTYDGLSIAWAV
;
A
#
# COMPACT_ATOMS: atom_id res chain seq x y z
N SER A 1 -4.75 2.88 12.50
CA SER A 1 -3.40 3.11 11.96
C SER A 1 -3.51 3.84 10.59
N THR A 2 -4.09 3.28 9.53
CA THR A 2 -4.44 4.03 8.29
C THR A 2 -5.73 4.86 8.39
N GLY A 3 -6.48 4.69 9.48
CA GLY A 3 -7.84 5.24 9.67
C GLY A 3 -8.87 4.55 8.78
N GLU A 4 -8.50 3.45 8.13
CA GLU A 4 -9.41 2.66 7.32
C GLU A 4 -10.34 1.84 8.20
N PHE A 5 -11.62 1.98 7.93
CA PHE A 5 -12.67 1.20 8.57
C PHE A 5 -13.56 0.64 7.47
N TYR A 6 -13.56 -0.69 7.35
CA TYR A 6 -14.40 -1.41 6.42
C TYR A 6 -15.39 -2.25 7.22
N ALA A 7 -16.63 -2.32 6.76
CA ALA A 7 -17.65 -3.14 7.40
C ALA A 7 -18.36 -4.01 6.36
N THR A 8 -18.64 -5.25 6.72
CA THR A 8 -19.46 -6.14 5.92
C THR A 8 -20.30 -7.01 6.83
N GLN A 9 -21.31 -7.66 6.27
CA GLN A 9 -22.10 -8.67 6.98
C GLN A 9 -22.37 -9.87 6.09
N ILE A 10 -22.39 -11.05 6.72
CA ILE A 10 -22.72 -12.31 6.07
C ILE A 10 -24.08 -12.74 6.62
N THR A 11 -25.11 -12.77 5.77
CA THR A 11 -26.50 -13.08 6.18
C THR A 11 -27.05 -14.40 5.59
N TRP A 12 -26.42 -14.98 4.55
CA TRP A 12 -26.88 -16.21 3.88
C TRP A 12 -25.74 -17.13 3.38
N GLY A 13 -25.93 -18.46 3.50
CA GLY A 13 -25.03 -19.53 3.00
C GLY A 13 -23.98 -20.00 4.02
N SER A 14 -23.01 -20.82 3.57
CA SER A 14 -21.89 -21.43 4.33
C SER A 14 -21.05 -20.38 5.08
N SER A 15 -21.57 -19.90 6.21
CA SER A 15 -21.25 -18.58 6.78
C SER A 15 -19.84 -18.51 7.35
N VAL A 16 -19.30 -19.67 7.74
CA VAL A 16 -18.04 -19.79 8.47
C VAL A 16 -16.85 -19.86 7.51
N SER A 17 -16.93 -20.59 6.38
CA SER A 17 -15.83 -20.60 5.41
C SER A 17 -15.66 -19.21 4.78
N LYS A 18 -16.77 -18.55 4.40
CA LYS A 18 -16.77 -17.16 3.92
C LYS A 18 -16.16 -16.20 4.94
N LEU A 19 -16.46 -16.38 6.22
CA LEU A 19 -15.86 -15.59 7.30
C LEU A 19 -14.35 -15.82 7.38
N VAL A 20 -13.89 -17.07 7.32
CA VAL A 20 -12.47 -17.43 7.37
C VAL A 20 -11.73 -16.89 6.14
N ASP A 21 -12.30 -17.01 4.95
CA ASP A 21 -11.72 -16.48 3.70
C ASP A 21 -11.60 -14.96 3.71
N GLU A 22 -12.64 -14.26 4.19
CA GLU A 22 -12.60 -12.80 4.30
C GLU A 22 -11.58 -12.36 5.37
N ILE A 23 -11.47 -13.06 6.50
CA ILE A 23 -10.43 -12.79 7.49
C ILE A 23 -9.03 -13.04 6.90
N ALA A 24 -8.84 -14.14 6.18
CA ALA A 24 -7.56 -14.50 5.56
C ALA A 24 -7.11 -13.46 4.51
N LYS A 25 -8.05 -12.81 3.82
CA LYS A 25 -7.78 -11.71 2.87
C LYS A 25 -7.17 -10.48 3.56
N TYR A 26 -7.64 -10.11 4.74
CA TYR A 26 -7.09 -8.94 5.47
C TYR A 26 -5.86 -9.26 6.31
N LYS A 27 -5.61 -10.54 6.64
CA LYS A 27 -4.51 -10.99 7.51
C LYS A 27 -4.40 -10.11 8.78
N PRO A 28 -5.46 -10.03 9.60
CA PRO A 28 -5.47 -9.12 10.73
C PRO A 28 -4.40 -9.51 11.75
N SER A 29 -3.93 -8.54 12.54
CA SER A 29 -3.00 -8.80 13.65
C SER A 29 -3.71 -9.24 14.93
N GLU A 30 -5.02 -8.98 15.00
CA GLU A 30 -5.87 -9.26 16.15
C GLU A 30 -7.32 -9.45 15.68
N ILE A 31 -8.04 -10.38 16.30
CA ILE A 31 -9.46 -10.64 16.03
C ILE A 31 -10.21 -10.48 17.35
N ILE A 32 -11.26 -9.65 17.37
CA ILE A 32 -12.18 -9.57 18.50
C ILE A 32 -13.47 -10.32 18.20
N ALA A 33 -14.05 -10.98 19.19
CA ALA A 33 -15.31 -11.70 19.06
C ALA A 33 -16.13 -11.69 20.35
N ASN A 34 -17.41 -12.02 20.24
CA ASN A 34 -18.30 -12.20 21.39
C ASN A 34 -18.17 -13.61 21.99
N ARG A 35 -18.77 -13.85 23.15
CA ARG A 35 -18.68 -15.12 23.88
C ARG A 35 -19.34 -16.28 23.14
N GLU A 36 -20.28 -16.01 22.24
CA GLU A 36 -20.89 -17.04 21.38
C GLU A 36 -19.85 -17.82 20.57
N LEU A 37 -18.73 -17.20 20.18
CA LEU A 37 -17.66 -17.91 19.48
C LEU A 37 -17.00 -18.99 20.35
N LYS A 38 -16.92 -18.79 21.68
CA LYS A 38 -16.42 -19.80 22.62
C LYS A 38 -17.39 -20.96 22.81
N ASN A 39 -18.68 -20.72 22.62
CA ASN A 39 -19.74 -21.72 22.77
C ASN A 39 -19.85 -22.65 21.55
N ARG A 40 -19.08 -22.40 20.48
CA ARG A 40 -19.02 -23.20 19.25
C ARG A 40 -17.64 -23.82 19.03
N PRO A 41 -17.32 -24.92 19.73
CA PRO A 41 -15.98 -25.56 19.66
C PRO A 41 -15.59 -26.02 18.25
N GLU A 42 -16.56 -26.25 17.36
CA GLU A 42 -16.34 -26.57 15.94
C GLU A 42 -15.61 -25.47 15.16
N TYR A 43 -15.64 -24.21 15.63
CA TYR A 43 -14.98 -23.10 14.95
C TYR A 43 -13.55 -22.88 15.42
N LYS A 44 -13.17 -23.41 16.59
CA LYS A 44 -11.84 -23.22 17.18
C LYS A 44 -10.68 -23.66 16.28
N PRO A 45 -10.74 -24.84 15.62
CA PRO A 45 -9.70 -25.27 14.69
C PRO A 45 -9.53 -24.31 13.50
N LEU A 46 -10.59 -23.67 13.03
CA LEU A 46 -10.52 -22.77 11.88
C LEU A 46 -9.72 -21.49 12.20
N PHE A 47 -9.88 -20.92 13.38
CA PHE A 47 -9.09 -19.73 13.77
C PHE A 47 -7.66 -20.10 14.17
N ILE A 48 -7.48 -21.20 14.91
CA ILE A 48 -6.17 -21.58 15.46
C ILE A 48 -5.31 -22.30 14.42
N ASP A 49 -5.86 -23.22 13.63
CA ASP A 49 -5.08 -24.05 12.71
C ASP A 49 -4.95 -23.38 11.33
N TYR A 50 -6.00 -22.69 10.84
CA TYR A 50 -6.00 -22.05 9.52
C TYR A 50 -5.49 -20.60 9.58
N LEU A 51 -6.06 -19.77 10.47
CA LEU A 51 -5.67 -18.36 10.61
C LEU A 51 -4.47 -18.14 11.55
N ARG A 52 -4.06 -19.17 12.31
CA ARG A 52 -2.97 -19.13 13.30
C ARG A 52 -3.13 -18.03 14.35
N MET A 53 -4.37 -17.72 14.73
CA MET A 53 -4.71 -16.69 15.71
C MET A 53 -5.84 -17.12 16.64
N GLU A 54 -5.74 -16.75 17.91
CA GLU A 54 -6.82 -16.95 18.88
C GLU A 54 -7.63 -15.64 19.03
N PRO A 55 -8.95 -15.66 18.76
CA PRO A 55 -9.79 -14.48 18.92
C PRO A 55 -9.86 -14.01 20.38
N TYR A 56 -9.70 -12.71 20.58
CA TYR A 56 -9.90 -12.05 21.86
C TYR A 56 -11.40 -11.86 22.13
N ILE A 57 -11.87 -12.38 23.26
CA ILE A 57 -13.29 -12.35 23.60
C ILE A 57 -13.60 -11.12 24.45
N VAL A 58 -14.41 -10.22 23.91
CA VAL A 58 -14.91 -9.02 24.60
C VAL A 58 -16.33 -9.25 25.14
N ASP A 59 -16.86 -8.28 25.88
CA ASP A 59 -18.21 -8.39 26.45
C ASP A 59 -19.29 -8.40 25.37
N ASP A 60 -20.32 -9.23 25.56
CA ASP A 60 -21.41 -9.39 24.58
C ASP A 60 -22.23 -8.11 24.46
N ASP A 61 -22.32 -7.33 25.55
CA ASP A 61 -23.03 -6.04 25.56
C ASP A 61 -22.42 -5.04 24.59
N MET A 62 -21.11 -5.15 24.28
CA MET A 62 -20.45 -4.32 23.27
C MET A 62 -20.98 -4.58 21.85
N PHE A 63 -21.42 -5.81 21.58
CA PHE A 63 -22.04 -6.19 20.30
C PHE A 63 -23.55 -5.94 20.28
N SER A 64 -24.14 -5.39 21.34
CA SER A 64 -25.56 -5.08 21.35
C SER A 64 -25.89 -4.01 20.32
N MET A 65 -27.01 -4.19 19.63
CA MET A 65 -27.44 -3.30 18.55
C MET A 65 -27.64 -1.86 19.03
N SER A 66 -28.20 -1.68 20.22
CA SER A 66 -28.42 -0.36 20.83
C SER A 66 -27.09 0.36 21.12
N ALA A 67 -26.15 -0.31 21.81
CA ALA A 67 -24.86 0.29 22.15
C ALA A 67 -24.03 0.57 20.90
N SER A 68 -24.04 -0.36 19.94
CA SER A 68 -23.30 -0.19 18.69
C SER A 68 -23.83 0.97 17.84
N ARG A 69 -25.16 1.14 17.77
CA ARG A 69 -25.78 2.25 17.05
C ARG A 69 -25.46 3.60 17.68
N GLU A 70 -25.52 3.70 19.01
CA GLU A 70 -25.13 4.90 19.75
C GLU A 70 -23.67 5.23 19.48
N LYS A 71 -22.78 4.24 19.62
CA LYS A 71 -21.35 4.39 19.36
C LYS A 71 -21.00 4.86 17.94
N LEU A 72 -21.64 4.26 16.93
CA LEU A 72 -21.47 4.66 15.53
C LEU A 72 -21.93 6.11 15.30
N THR A 73 -23.06 6.49 15.89
CA THR A 73 -23.60 7.85 15.78
C THR A 73 -22.71 8.87 16.48
N ASP A 74 -22.13 8.52 17.64
CA ASP A 74 -21.20 9.38 18.37
C ASP A 74 -19.91 9.64 17.58
N VAL A 75 -19.36 8.61 16.94
CA VAL A 75 -18.09 8.72 16.19
C VAL A 75 -18.27 9.38 14.83
N PHE A 76 -19.34 9.05 14.09
CA PHE A 76 -19.54 9.49 12.71
C PHE A 76 -20.58 10.60 12.54
N GLY A 77 -21.31 10.97 13.59
CA GLY A 77 -22.42 11.95 13.56
C GLY A 77 -23.74 11.40 13.02
N GLU A 78 -23.71 10.30 12.28
CA GLU A 78 -24.86 9.53 11.81
C GLU A 78 -24.56 8.03 11.89
N ASN A 79 -25.55 7.17 11.60
CA ASN A 79 -25.31 5.72 11.49
C ASN A 79 -25.12 5.30 10.03
N PRO A 80 -23.87 5.23 9.53
CA PRO A 80 -23.56 4.91 8.13
C PRO A 80 -23.86 3.45 7.74
N LEU A 81 -24.16 2.59 8.71
CA LEU A 81 -24.42 1.16 8.50
C LEU A 81 -25.90 0.79 8.69
N SER A 82 -26.80 1.78 8.65
CA SER A 82 -28.23 1.56 8.77
C SER A 82 -28.73 0.51 7.78
N GLY A 83 -29.42 -0.53 8.27
CA GLY A 83 -29.89 -1.67 7.47
C GLY A 83 -28.88 -2.83 7.34
N LEU A 84 -27.67 -2.69 7.88
CA LEU A 84 -26.66 -3.75 7.99
C LEU A 84 -26.46 -4.15 9.45
N ASP A 85 -27.43 -4.86 10.02
CA ASP A 85 -27.53 -5.10 11.47
C ASP A 85 -26.30 -5.80 12.08
N LEU A 86 -25.78 -6.85 11.42
CA LEU A 86 -24.59 -7.56 11.94
C LEU A 86 -23.33 -6.72 11.81
N ALA A 87 -23.21 -5.96 10.72
CA ALA A 87 -22.08 -5.05 10.50
C ALA A 87 -22.08 -3.92 11.52
N GLN A 88 -23.26 -3.40 11.89
CA GLN A 88 -23.42 -2.40 12.95
C GLN A 88 -22.90 -2.94 14.29
N CYS A 89 -23.38 -4.11 14.72
CA CYS A 89 -22.95 -4.76 15.96
C CYS A 89 -21.43 -4.96 16.03
N ALA A 90 -20.83 -5.50 14.96
CA ALA A 90 -19.38 -5.73 14.92
C ALA A 90 -18.58 -4.42 14.92
N SER A 91 -19.05 -3.41 14.18
CA SER A 91 -18.38 -2.12 14.06
C SER A 91 -18.43 -1.31 15.36
N GLY A 92 -19.58 -1.32 16.04
CA GLY A 92 -19.75 -0.67 17.34
C GLY A 92 -18.88 -1.31 18.42
N ALA A 93 -18.83 -2.64 18.48
CA ALA A 93 -17.94 -3.36 19.39
C ALA A 93 -16.46 -3.04 19.13
N LEU A 94 -16.04 -2.96 17.87
CA LEU A 94 -14.67 -2.60 17.50
C LEU A 94 -14.30 -1.17 17.95
N LEU A 95 -15.20 -0.21 17.75
CA LEU A 95 -14.98 1.17 18.19
C LEU A 95 -14.86 1.26 19.72
N SER A 96 -15.75 0.59 20.45
CA SER A 96 -15.70 0.53 21.92
C SER A 96 -14.40 -0.11 22.40
N TYR A 97 -13.98 -1.21 21.78
CA TYR A 97 -12.71 -1.88 22.09
C TYR A 97 -11.49 -0.99 21.84
N LEU A 98 -11.47 -0.26 20.72
CA LEU A 98 -10.38 0.66 20.39
C LEU A 98 -10.30 1.83 21.38
N GLU A 99 -11.44 2.37 21.83
CA GLU A 99 -11.44 3.42 22.86
C GLU A 99 -10.92 2.91 24.20
N GLU A 100 -11.35 1.72 24.64
CA GLU A 100 -10.90 1.14 25.91
C GLU A 100 -9.40 0.84 25.92
N THR A 101 -8.88 0.30 24.80
CA THR A 101 -7.48 -0.12 24.70
C THR A 101 -6.52 1.02 24.43
N GLN A 102 -6.86 1.92 23.50
CA GLN A 102 -5.96 3.01 23.09
C GLN A 102 -6.10 4.25 23.97
N LYS A 103 -7.25 4.48 24.61
CA LYS A 103 -7.55 5.66 25.43
C LYS A 103 -7.25 6.99 24.72
N ILE A 104 -7.38 7.02 23.41
CA ILE A 104 -7.14 8.18 22.53
C ILE A 104 -8.41 8.41 21.71
N ASP A 105 -8.68 9.67 21.39
CA ASP A 105 -9.79 10.10 20.56
C ASP A 105 -9.72 9.50 19.14
N LEU A 106 -10.80 8.85 18.67
CA LEU A 106 -10.85 8.10 17.40
C LEU A 106 -11.09 8.98 16.16
N LYS A 107 -10.94 10.31 16.26
CA LYS A 107 -11.14 11.29 15.19
C LYS A 107 -10.43 11.02 13.85
N HIS A 108 -9.41 10.17 13.84
CA HIS A 108 -8.71 9.77 12.62
C HIS A 108 -9.49 8.74 11.76
N ILE A 109 -10.57 8.17 12.30
CA ILE A 109 -11.50 7.28 11.61
C ILE A 109 -12.68 8.13 11.13
N GLU A 110 -12.56 8.70 9.93
CA GLU A 110 -13.55 9.67 9.41
C GLU A 110 -14.80 9.01 8.80
N LYS A 111 -14.67 7.76 8.33
CA LYS A 111 -15.77 7.03 7.68
C LYS A 111 -15.61 5.53 7.85
N VAL A 112 -16.73 4.83 7.87
CA VAL A 112 -16.79 3.39 7.59
C VAL A 112 -17.30 3.16 6.18
N GLN A 113 -16.61 2.29 5.44
CA GLN A 113 -17.00 1.88 4.09
C GLN A 113 -17.68 0.51 4.16
N PRO A 114 -19.03 0.44 4.07
CA PRO A 114 -19.71 -0.83 3.89
C PRO A 114 -19.34 -1.42 2.53
N TYR A 115 -19.02 -2.71 2.50
CA TYR A 115 -18.80 -3.45 1.26
C TYR A 115 -19.56 -4.78 1.30
N LYS A 116 -19.93 -5.27 0.12
CA LYS A 116 -20.55 -6.58 -0.03
C LYS A 116 -19.49 -7.57 -0.46
N ILE A 117 -19.47 -8.75 0.16
CA ILE A 117 -18.55 -9.84 -0.21
C ILE A 117 -18.80 -10.31 -1.66
N GLU A 118 -20.01 -10.10 -2.18
CA GLU A 118 -20.45 -10.50 -3.53
C GLU A 118 -20.03 -9.54 -4.66
N GLN A 119 -19.15 -8.55 -4.42
CA GLN A 119 -18.68 -7.63 -5.47
C GLN A 119 -17.52 -8.18 -6.30
N TYR A 120 -16.85 -9.22 -5.81
CA TYR A 120 -15.63 -9.75 -6.41
C TYR A 120 -15.73 -11.25 -6.60
N MET A 121 -15.08 -11.74 -7.66
CA MET A 121 -14.88 -13.16 -7.90
C MET A 121 -14.12 -13.75 -6.71
N MET A 122 -14.64 -14.85 -6.14
CA MET A 122 -13.93 -15.53 -5.07
C MET A 122 -12.78 -16.36 -5.65
N LEU A 123 -11.59 -16.11 -5.12
CA LEU A 123 -10.37 -16.87 -5.37
C LEU A 123 -9.90 -17.40 -4.02
N ASP A 124 -10.05 -18.70 -3.80
CA ASP A 124 -9.54 -19.34 -2.59
C ASP A 124 -8.00 -19.30 -2.56
N SER A 125 -7.42 -19.53 -1.38
CA SER A 125 -5.97 -19.44 -1.18
C SER A 125 -5.19 -20.44 -2.05
N SER A 126 -5.74 -21.63 -2.28
CA SER A 126 -5.19 -22.65 -3.18
C SER A 126 -5.20 -22.17 -4.63
N SER A 127 -6.27 -21.53 -5.11
CA SER A 127 -6.35 -21.02 -6.48
C SER A 127 -5.43 -19.83 -6.71
N ARG A 128 -5.34 -18.91 -5.75
CA ARG A 128 -4.38 -17.78 -5.83
C ARG A 128 -2.94 -18.27 -5.96
N ARG A 129 -2.58 -19.30 -5.19
CA ARG A 129 -1.24 -19.90 -5.21
C ARG A 129 -1.00 -20.70 -6.49
N SER A 130 -1.96 -21.52 -6.92
CA SER A 130 -1.82 -22.41 -8.07
C SER A 130 -1.80 -21.66 -9.41
N LEU A 131 -2.52 -20.54 -9.49
CA LEU A 131 -2.50 -19.63 -10.63
C LEU A 131 -1.29 -18.68 -10.61
N GLU A 132 -0.48 -18.70 -9.55
CA GLU A 132 0.69 -17.84 -9.37
C GLU A 132 0.36 -16.36 -9.66
N ILE A 133 -0.74 -15.85 -9.07
CA ILE A 133 -1.26 -14.52 -9.40
C ILE A 133 -0.25 -13.44 -9.02
N THR A 134 0.26 -13.48 -7.79
CA THR A 134 1.19 -12.44 -7.28
C THR A 134 2.60 -12.95 -7.09
N GLU A 135 2.77 -14.22 -6.78
CA GLU A 135 4.06 -14.87 -6.53
C GLU A 135 4.08 -16.31 -7.05
N THR A 136 5.27 -16.81 -7.36
CA THR A 136 5.50 -18.20 -7.79
C THR A 136 5.36 -19.18 -6.63
N MET A 137 4.86 -20.40 -6.88
CA MET A 137 4.67 -21.45 -5.88
C MET A 137 5.97 -21.90 -5.20
N ARG A 138 7.09 -21.97 -5.94
CA ARG A 138 8.35 -22.57 -5.48
C ARG A 138 9.25 -21.60 -4.71
N GLU A 139 9.41 -20.38 -5.21
CA GLU A 139 10.40 -19.42 -4.69
C GLU A 139 9.76 -18.18 -4.05
N SER A 140 8.42 -18.09 -4.02
CA SER A 140 7.66 -16.91 -3.59
C SER A 140 8.19 -15.61 -4.21
N ARG A 141 8.61 -15.68 -5.49
CA ARG A 141 9.12 -14.53 -6.24
C ARG A 141 8.02 -13.91 -7.08
N LYS A 142 8.13 -12.60 -7.29
CA LYS A 142 7.29 -11.88 -8.27
C LYS A 142 7.60 -12.33 -9.70
N LYS A 143 8.89 -12.44 -10.07
CA LYS A 143 9.27 -12.87 -11.43
C LYS A 143 8.72 -14.28 -11.70
N GLY A 144 7.97 -14.44 -12.78
CA GLY A 144 7.26 -15.70 -13.09
C GLY A 144 5.83 -15.78 -12.55
N SER A 145 5.28 -14.70 -11.96
CA SER A 145 3.85 -14.59 -11.60
C SER A 145 3.07 -13.76 -12.63
N LEU A 146 1.74 -13.81 -12.58
CA LEU A 146 0.87 -12.96 -13.41
C LEU A 146 1.17 -11.47 -13.14
N LEU A 147 1.30 -11.08 -11.87
CA LEU A 147 1.60 -9.71 -11.46
C LEU A 147 2.92 -9.22 -12.05
N TRP A 148 3.92 -10.06 -12.26
CA TRP A 148 5.16 -9.63 -12.93
C TRP A 148 4.96 -9.21 -14.39
N VAL A 149 4.08 -9.91 -15.10
CA VAL A 149 3.75 -9.57 -16.49
C VAL A 149 2.94 -8.28 -16.52
N MET A 150 1.89 -8.21 -15.68
CA MET A 150 0.91 -7.13 -15.71
C MET A 150 1.42 -5.82 -15.10
N ASP A 151 2.34 -5.88 -14.13
CA ASP A 151 2.85 -4.69 -13.43
C ASP A 151 3.98 -4.01 -14.21
N LYS A 152 3.62 -2.87 -14.78
CA LYS A 152 4.44 -1.83 -15.43
C LYS A 152 4.13 -0.46 -14.83
N THR A 153 3.57 -0.43 -13.63
CA THR A 153 3.21 0.81 -12.93
C THR A 153 4.44 1.64 -12.61
N SER A 154 4.27 2.96 -12.60
CA SER A 154 5.34 3.93 -12.37
C SER A 154 5.45 4.32 -10.88
N THR A 155 4.40 4.06 -10.10
CA THR A 155 4.30 4.39 -8.67
C THR A 155 4.05 3.14 -7.83
N SER A 156 4.49 3.18 -6.57
CA SER A 156 4.24 2.09 -5.61
C SER A 156 2.76 1.90 -5.26
N MET A 157 1.97 2.99 -5.26
CA MET A 157 0.52 2.95 -5.00
C MET A 157 -0.24 2.37 -6.20
N GLY A 158 0.16 2.70 -7.43
CA GLY A 158 -0.38 2.07 -8.64
C GLY A 158 -0.14 0.56 -8.66
N GLY A 159 1.08 0.11 -8.33
CA GLY A 159 1.39 -1.32 -8.25
C GLY A 159 0.55 -2.07 -7.19
N ARG A 160 0.23 -1.43 -6.05
CA ARG A 160 -0.70 -1.98 -5.05
C ARG A 160 -2.13 -2.05 -5.59
N LYS A 161 -2.60 -1.00 -6.27
CA LYS A 161 -3.94 -0.96 -6.89
C LYS A 161 -4.10 -2.05 -7.94
N LEU A 162 -3.10 -2.23 -8.81
CA LEU A 162 -3.09 -3.29 -9.83
C LEU A 162 -3.09 -4.68 -9.20
N ARG A 163 -2.24 -4.92 -8.18
CA ARG A 163 -2.25 -6.18 -7.44
C ARG A 163 -3.65 -6.49 -6.90
N HIS A 164 -4.27 -5.49 -6.28
CA HIS A 164 -5.62 -5.63 -5.73
C HIS A 164 -6.64 -6.02 -6.82
N TRP A 165 -6.59 -5.41 -8.01
CA TRP A 165 -7.47 -5.78 -9.13
C TRP A 165 -7.30 -7.21 -9.63
N LEU A 166 -6.08 -7.76 -9.58
CA LEU A 166 -5.82 -9.16 -9.95
C LEU A 166 -6.24 -10.15 -8.86
N GLU A 167 -6.15 -9.76 -7.58
CA GLU A 167 -6.56 -10.60 -6.44
C GLU A 167 -8.07 -10.57 -6.18
N GLN A 168 -8.75 -9.53 -6.68
CA GLN A 168 -10.19 -9.27 -6.55
C GLN A 168 -10.77 -8.83 -7.90
N PRO A 169 -10.94 -9.75 -8.86
CA PRO A 169 -11.66 -9.48 -10.10
C PRO A 169 -13.11 -9.11 -9.81
N LEU A 170 -13.71 -8.26 -10.63
CA LEU A 170 -15.06 -7.73 -10.42
C LEU A 170 -16.13 -8.74 -10.86
N LEU A 171 -17.33 -8.62 -10.29
CA LEU A 171 -18.55 -9.30 -10.77
C LEU A 171 -19.56 -8.38 -11.45
N ASP A 172 -19.33 -7.06 -11.40
CA ASP A 172 -20.18 -6.06 -12.03
C ASP A 172 -19.68 -5.77 -13.46
N ILE A 173 -20.52 -6.09 -14.46
CA ILE A 173 -20.20 -5.90 -15.89
C ILE A 173 -20.03 -4.42 -16.23
N GLU A 174 -20.79 -3.53 -15.61
CA GLU A 174 -20.68 -2.09 -15.88
C GLU A 174 -19.33 -1.58 -15.38
N GLU A 175 -18.89 -1.99 -14.17
CA GLU A 175 -17.57 -1.61 -13.65
C GLU A 175 -16.41 -2.23 -14.45
N ILE A 176 -16.56 -3.48 -14.90
CA ILE A 176 -15.57 -4.13 -15.78
C ILE A 176 -15.44 -3.34 -17.09
N ASN A 177 -16.56 -3.03 -17.73
CA ASN A 177 -16.55 -2.28 -18.99
C ASN A 177 -16.02 -0.86 -18.82
N LEU A 178 -16.36 -0.19 -17.71
CA LEU A 178 -15.82 1.13 -17.37
C LEU A 178 -14.29 1.13 -17.32
N ARG A 179 -13.70 0.06 -16.77
CA ARG A 179 -12.25 -0.14 -16.74
C ARG A 179 -11.69 -0.49 -18.13
N LEU A 180 -12.34 -1.38 -18.87
CA LEU A 180 -11.95 -1.77 -20.23
C LEU A 180 -11.97 -0.58 -21.20
N ASP A 181 -12.95 0.31 -21.09
CA ASP A 181 -13.06 1.54 -21.87
C ASP A 181 -11.86 2.46 -21.61
N ALA A 182 -11.53 2.68 -20.33
CA ALA A 182 -10.40 3.51 -19.95
C ALA A 182 -9.05 2.92 -20.40
N VAL A 183 -8.88 1.60 -20.29
CA VAL A 183 -7.70 0.88 -20.81
C VAL A 183 -7.62 1.00 -22.34
N SER A 184 -8.75 0.86 -23.05
CA SER A 184 -8.79 0.99 -24.51
C SER A 184 -8.34 2.37 -24.97
N GLU A 185 -8.90 3.42 -24.36
CA GLU A 185 -8.56 4.80 -24.72
C GLU A 185 -7.08 5.12 -24.47
N LEU A 186 -6.51 4.65 -23.35
CA LEU A 186 -5.08 4.78 -23.06
C LEU A 186 -4.21 3.91 -23.98
N LYS A 187 -4.70 2.75 -24.41
CA LYS A 187 -4.00 1.89 -25.38
C LYS A 187 -3.87 2.60 -26.72
N ASP A 188 -4.96 3.21 -27.19
CA ASP A 188 -5.02 3.91 -28.48
C ASP A 188 -4.29 5.27 -28.43
N SER A 189 -4.22 5.90 -27.25
CA SER A 189 -3.53 7.17 -27.01
C SER A 189 -2.07 6.98 -26.58
N PHE A 190 -1.24 6.37 -27.44
CA PHE A 190 0.15 6.00 -27.14
C PHE A 190 1.00 7.16 -26.57
N MET A 191 0.93 8.35 -27.17
CA MET A 191 1.73 9.51 -26.74
C MET A 191 1.32 9.96 -25.34
N THR A 192 0.02 10.17 -25.12
CA THR A 192 -0.55 10.54 -23.81
C THR A 192 -0.19 9.52 -22.73
N ARG A 193 -0.35 8.22 -23.02
CA ARG A 193 0.02 7.14 -22.08
C ARG A 193 1.51 7.18 -21.73
N SER A 194 2.37 7.32 -22.72
CA SER A 194 3.83 7.35 -22.52
C SER A 194 4.26 8.54 -21.66
N GLU A 195 3.70 9.72 -21.90
CA GLU A 195 3.96 10.92 -21.10
C GLU A 195 3.41 10.81 -19.68
N LEU A 196 2.19 10.27 -19.51
CA LEU A 196 1.61 10.00 -18.19
C LEU A 196 2.53 9.09 -17.37
N MET A 197 2.96 7.96 -17.94
CA MET A 197 3.85 7.03 -17.25
C MET A 197 5.18 7.69 -16.84
N GLU A 198 5.79 8.50 -17.71
CA GLU A 198 7.03 9.20 -17.37
C GLU A 198 6.84 10.22 -16.25
N MET A 199 5.75 10.98 -16.29
CA MET A 199 5.43 11.95 -15.25
C MET A 199 5.17 11.30 -13.90
N LEU A 200 4.50 10.15 -13.90
CA LEU A 200 4.17 9.38 -12.71
C LEU A 200 5.41 8.78 -12.02
N LYS A 201 6.51 8.48 -12.73
CA LYS A 201 7.74 7.92 -12.11
C LYS A 201 8.35 8.77 -11.01
N GLY A 202 8.18 10.09 -11.07
CA GLY A 202 8.67 10.99 -10.02
C GLY A 202 7.58 11.49 -9.08
N VAL A 203 6.40 10.87 -9.10
CA VAL A 203 5.38 11.03 -8.05
C VAL A 203 5.72 10.08 -6.91
N TYR A 204 5.91 10.61 -5.71
CA TYR A 204 6.16 9.80 -4.52
C TYR A 204 4.90 9.07 -4.06
N ASP A 205 5.03 8.15 -3.11
CA ASP A 205 3.92 7.37 -2.56
C ASP A 205 3.04 8.24 -1.64
N ILE A 206 2.17 9.06 -2.24
CA ILE A 206 1.27 10.01 -1.54
C ILE A 206 0.40 9.26 -0.52
N GLU A 207 -0.05 8.05 -0.85
CA GLU A 207 -0.87 7.22 0.04
C GLU A 207 -0.14 6.92 1.37
N ARG A 208 1.13 6.49 1.30
CA ARG A 208 1.95 6.25 2.51
C ARG A 208 2.33 7.53 3.23
N LEU A 209 2.66 8.60 2.51
CA LEU A 209 2.99 9.91 3.10
C LEU A 209 1.78 10.48 3.86
N THR A 210 0.58 10.33 3.29
CA THR A 210 -0.69 10.72 3.93
C THR A 210 -0.96 9.87 5.16
N SER A 211 -0.64 8.57 5.12
CA SER A 211 -0.74 7.71 6.31
C SER A 211 0.17 8.22 7.42
N LYS A 212 1.45 8.51 7.14
CA LYS A 212 2.38 9.09 8.12
C LYS A 212 1.90 10.41 8.72
N LEU A 213 1.28 11.26 7.90
CA LEU A 213 0.65 12.51 8.33
C LEU A 213 -0.46 12.25 9.35
N VAL A 214 -1.29 11.23 9.13
CA VAL A 214 -2.35 10.82 10.07
C VAL A 214 -1.79 10.33 11.41
N TYR A 215 -0.68 9.60 11.41
CA TYR A 215 -0.01 9.18 12.66
C TYR A 215 0.78 10.28 13.35
N GLY A 216 0.91 11.47 12.74
CA GLY A 216 1.75 12.54 13.27
C GLY A 216 3.26 12.34 13.11
N ASN A 217 3.70 11.30 12.39
CA ASN A 217 5.11 10.92 12.22
C ASN A 217 5.74 11.46 10.92
N VAL A 218 5.08 12.40 10.25
CA VAL A 218 5.60 13.05 9.04
C VAL A 218 6.74 14.00 9.40
N ASN A 219 7.83 13.97 8.61
CA ASN A 219 8.98 14.88 8.76
C ASN A 219 9.03 15.90 7.60
N ALA A 220 9.96 16.86 7.68
CA ALA A 220 10.09 17.91 6.67
C ALA A 220 10.38 17.37 5.25
N ARG A 221 11.17 16.30 5.13
CA ARG A 221 11.44 15.66 3.83
C ARG A 221 10.23 14.95 3.26
N ASP A 222 9.42 14.31 4.11
CA ASP A 222 8.15 13.71 3.70
C ASP A 222 7.19 14.81 3.18
N MET A 223 7.15 15.99 3.80
CA MET A 223 6.38 17.14 3.31
C MET A 223 6.90 17.66 1.96
N LEU A 224 8.21 17.77 1.79
CA LEU A 224 8.81 18.13 0.49
C LEU A 224 8.49 17.09 -0.59
N ALA A 225 8.43 15.79 -0.25
CA ALA A 225 8.03 14.73 -1.17
C ALA A 225 6.55 14.85 -1.58
N ILE A 226 5.67 15.25 -0.66
CA ILE A 226 4.27 15.60 -0.98
C ILE A 226 4.27 16.77 -1.98
N LYS A 227 4.95 17.89 -1.69
CA LYS A 227 5.03 19.04 -2.60
C LYS A 227 5.58 18.69 -3.98
N ALA A 228 6.66 17.91 -4.04
CA ALA A 228 7.25 17.45 -5.31
C ALA A 228 6.26 16.62 -6.14
N SER A 229 5.44 15.81 -5.47
CA SER A 229 4.38 15.02 -6.11
C SER A 229 3.23 15.92 -6.61
N LEU A 230 2.74 16.83 -5.78
CA LEU A 230 1.67 17.77 -6.11
C LEU A 230 2.05 18.70 -7.27
N SER A 231 3.32 19.08 -7.37
CA SER A 231 3.84 19.95 -8.44
C SER A 231 3.73 19.32 -9.83
N ARG A 232 3.60 18.00 -9.93
CA ARG A 232 3.44 17.27 -11.21
C ARG A 232 1.97 17.14 -11.64
N LEU A 233 1.04 17.27 -10.70
CA LEU A 233 -0.38 17.03 -10.95
C LEU A 233 -1.01 17.93 -12.01
N PRO A 234 -0.65 19.23 -12.15
CA PRO A 234 -1.21 20.08 -13.20
C PRO A 234 -0.97 19.48 -14.60
N TYR A 235 0.27 19.09 -14.90
CA TYR A 235 0.60 18.49 -16.19
C TYR A 235 -0.08 17.13 -16.40
N VAL A 236 -0.17 16.30 -15.35
CA VAL A 236 -0.94 15.04 -15.40
C VAL A 236 -2.40 15.32 -15.72
N LYS A 237 -3.00 16.34 -15.10
CA LYS A 237 -4.40 16.72 -15.32
C LYS A 237 -4.63 17.25 -16.74
N ASP A 238 -3.68 18.00 -17.29
CA ASP A 238 -3.73 18.48 -18.68
C ASP A 238 -3.72 17.31 -19.68
N LEU A 239 -2.85 16.31 -19.47
CA LEU A 239 -2.82 15.10 -20.31
C LEU A 239 -4.13 14.29 -20.25
N LEU A 240 -4.82 14.32 -19.11
CA LEU A 240 -6.12 13.65 -18.95
C LEU A 240 -7.27 14.41 -19.62
N GLN A 241 -7.10 15.69 -19.97
CA GLN A 241 -8.19 16.53 -20.46
C GLN A 241 -8.84 15.96 -21.72
N ASP A 242 -8.06 15.34 -22.60
CA ASP A 242 -8.53 14.77 -23.86
C ASP A 242 -9.08 13.35 -23.73
N LEU A 243 -8.87 12.70 -22.57
CA LEU A 243 -9.41 11.38 -22.27
C LEU A 243 -10.85 11.50 -21.76
N LYS A 244 -11.79 10.93 -22.51
CA LYS A 244 -13.23 11.00 -22.26
C LYS A 244 -13.85 9.67 -21.86
N ALA A 245 -13.13 8.56 -21.96
CA ALA A 245 -13.64 7.26 -21.55
C ALA A 245 -13.89 7.21 -20.05
N GLY A 246 -14.98 6.53 -19.65
CA GLY A 246 -15.64 6.70 -18.35
C GLY A 246 -14.72 6.90 -17.15
N LEU A 247 -13.86 5.91 -16.82
CA LEU A 247 -12.99 6.01 -15.64
C LEU A 247 -11.91 7.11 -15.78
N ASN A 248 -11.38 7.36 -16.98
CA ASN A 248 -10.41 8.43 -17.22
C ASN A 248 -11.04 9.81 -16.97
N SER A 249 -12.27 10.03 -17.46
CA SER A 249 -13.02 11.27 -17.22
C SER A 249 -13.34 11.46 -15.73
N GLN A 250 -13.73 10.39 -15.03
CA GLN A 250 -13.97 10.45 -13.58
C GLN A 250 -12.70 10.79 -12.80
N ILE A 251 -11.54 10.26 -13.21
CA ILE A 251 -10.24 10.61 -12.62
C ILE A 251 -9.97 12.10 -12.84
N TYR A 252 -10.15 12.62 -14.06
CA TYR A 252 -9.96 14.04 -14.36
C TYR A 252 -10.82 14.96 -13.46
N GLU A 253 -12.09 14.63 -13.27
CA GLU A 253 -13.03 15.39 -12.44
C GLU A 253 -12.66 15.34 -10.96
N ARG A 254 -12.29 14.16 -10.45
CA ARG A 254 -11.96 13.92 -9.03
C ARG A 254 -10.55 14.36 -8.64
N LEU A 255 -9.64 14.49 -9.60
CA LEU A 255 -8.24 14.82 -9.35
C LEU A 255 -8.12 16.26 -8.85
N ASP A 256 -7.87 16.40 -7.56
CA ASP A 256 -7.55 17.68 -6.92
C ASP A 256 -6.05 17.98 -7.11
N LEU A 257 -5.72 19.22 -7.45
CA LEU A 257 -4.33 19.64 -7.62
C LEU A 257 -3.66 19.99 -6.28
N LEU A 258 -4.46 20.26 -5.25
CA LEU A 258 -4.02 20.73 -3.93
C LEU A 258 -2.98 21.87 -4.00
N GLU A 259 -3.23 22.84 -4.87
CA GLU A 259 -2.31 23.97 -5.08
C GLU A 259 -2.06 24.76 -3.80
N ASP A 260 -3.09 24.91 -2.97
CA ASP A 260 -3.00 25.55 -1.66
C ASP A 260 -2.01 24.84 -0.72
N LEU A 261 -2.00 23.50 -0.72
CA LEU A 261 -1.05 22.73 0.09
C LEU A 261 0.35 22.74 -0.53
N ARG A 262 0.45 22.65 -1.87
CA ARG A 262 1.72 22.76 -2.60
C ARG A 262 2.39 24.09 -2.28
N ASP A 263 1.65 25.19 -2.40
CA ASP A 263 2.16 26.55 -2.23
C ASP A 263 2.49 26.83 -0.76
N LEU A 264 1.71 26.30 0.19
CA LEU A 264 2.03 26.36 1.62
C LEU A 264 3.38 25.70 1.90
N ILE A 265 3.60 24.47 1.44
CA ILE A 265 4.85 23.74 1.68
C ILE A 265 6.01 24.45 0.98
N GLU A 266 5.78 24.95 -0.24
CA GLU A 266 6.79 25.68 -1.00
C GLU A 266 7.21 26.99 -0.32
N ALA A 267 6.27 27.75 0.24
CA ALA A 267 6.60 28.99 0.94
C ALA A 267 7.27 28.75 2.30
N SER A 268 7.01 27.61 2.93
CA SER A 268 7.34 27.40 4.34
C SER A 268 8.55 26.50 4.61
N ILE A 269 8.77 25.43 3.85
CA ILE A 269 9.79 24.41 4.17
C ILE A 269 11.00 24.55 3.25
N HIS A 270 12.20 24.63 3.84
CA HIS A 270 13.47 24.74 3.13
C HIS A 270 13.79 23.45 2.35
N GLU A 271 14.32 23.57 1.12
CA GLU A 271 14.56 22.40 0.24
C GLU A 271 15.56 21.40 0.81
N GLU A 272 16.54 21.90 1.58
CA GLU A 272 17.57 21.09 2.24
C GLU A 272 17.20 20.72 3.69
N ALA A 273 15.92 20.78 4.07
CA ALA A 273 15.50 20.50 5.44
C ALA A 273 16.02 19.14 5.95
N PRO A 274 16.56 19.09 7.19
CA PRO A 274 17.08 17.85 7.76
C PRO A 274 15.98 16.83 8.05
N LEU A 275 16.38 15.58 8.23
CA LEU A 275 15.47 14.51 8.64
C LEU A 275 15.00 14.68 10.09
N LEU A 276 15.93 15.10 10.96
CA LEU A 276 15.68 15.25 12.39
C LEU A 276 15.29 16.69 12.67
N VAL A 277 14.13 16.83 13.30
CA VAL A 277 13.55 18.13 13.65
C VAL A 277 14.41 18.91 14.67
N LYS A 278 15.32 18.22 15.36
CA LYS A 278 16.22 18.80 16.37
C LYS A 278 17.38 19.61 15.79
N GLU A 279 17.63 19.52 14.49
CA GLU A 279 18.79 20.15 13.83
C GLU A 279 18.48 21.59 13.35
N GLY A 280 17.23 22.06 13.41
CA GLY A 280 16.81 23.34 12.85
C GLY A 280 16.96 23.39 11.32
N GLY A 281 16.85 24.57 10.70
CA GLY A 281 16.95 24.71 9.24
C GLY A 281 15.76 24.13 8.47
N ILE A 282 14.60 24.01 9.11
CA ILE A 282 13.40 23.44 8.48
C ILE A 282 12.64 24.51 7.69
N ILE A 283 12.55 25.72 8.24
CA ILE A 283 11.70 26.80 7.71
C ILE A 283 12.47 27.66 6.71
N LYS A 284 11.85 28.11 5.61
CA LYS A 284 12.48 29.04 4.65
C LYS A 284 12.67 30.43 5.25
N ASP A 285 13.72 31.13 4.81
CA ASP A 285 13.92 32.54 5.14
C ASP A 285 12.73 33.38 4.63
N GLY A 286 12.30 34.36 5.42
CA GLY A 286 11.18 35.24 5.08
C GLY A 286 9.79 34.67 5.36
N TYR A 287 9.67 33.43 5.83
CA TYR A 287 8.38 32.84 6.23
C TYR A 287 7.91 33.32 7.61
N ASP A 288 8.83 33.46 8.58
CA ASP A 288 8.53 33.95 9.92
C ASP A 288 9.62 34.94 10.36
N GLN A 289 9.19 36.16 10.70
CA GLN A 289 10.09 37.25 11.07
C GLN A 289 10.91 36.95 12.33
N LEU A 290 10.36 36.22 13.31
CA LEU A 290 11.08 35.88 14.54
C LEU A 290 12.19 34.86 14.25
N VAL A 291 11.93 33.87 13.39
CA VAL A 291 12.96 32.93 12.93
C VAL A 291 14.09 33.67 12.24
N ASP A 292 13.77 34.61 11.34
CA ASP A 292 14.77 35.41 10.63
C ASP A 292 15.59 36.29 11.59
N GLU A 293 14.94 36.95 12.55
CA GLU A 293 15.61 37.75 13.59
C GLU A 293 16.54 36.90 14.46
N TYR A 294 16.11 35.71 14.88
CA TYR A 294 16.93 34.81 15.68
C TYR A 294 18.09 34.21 14.87
N ARG A 295 17.87 33.82 13.61
CA ARG A 295 18.96 33.37 12.71
C ARG A 295 19.99 34.45 12.47
N LYS A 296 19.54 35.70 12.31
CA LYS A 296 20.42 36.86 12.18
C LYS A 296 21.27 37.05 13.43
N ALA A 297 20.67 36.96 14.63
CA ALA A 297 21.40 37.02 15.89
C ALA A 297 22.45 35.89 16.03
N THR A 298 22.14 34.67 15.60
CA THR A 298 23.11 33.56 15.57
C THR A 298 24.26 33.82 14.58
N THR A 299 23.96 34.40 13.42
CA THR A 299 24.96 34.73 12.38
C THR A 299 25.86 35.89 12.82
N GLU A 300 25.29 36.96 13.36
CA GLU A 300 26.04 38.08 13.96
C GLU A 300 26.87 37.60 15.15
N GLY A 301 26.34 36.68 15.96
CA GLY A 301 27.10 36.06 17.05
C GLY A 301 28.35 35.31 16.60
N LYS A 302 28.30 34.59 15.46
CA LYS A 302 29.50 33.96 14.87
C LYS A 302 30.52 34.99 14.39
N ASN A 303 30.07 36.15 13.92
CA ASN A 303 30.95 37.28 13.59
C ASN A 303 31.61 37.84 14.85
N TRP A 304 30.87 38.03 15.94
CA TRP A 304 31.44 38.48 17.23
C TRP A 304 32.49 37.50 17.78
N ILE A 305 32.32 36.19 17.59
CA ILE A 305 33.34 35.19 17.93
C ILE A 305 34.60 35.36 17.08
N SER A 306 34.45 35.62 15.79
CA SER A 306 35.58 35.84 14.88
C SER A 306 36.33 37.14 15.20
N GLU A 307 35.59 38.20 15.55
CA GLU A 307 36.16 39.47 16.02
C GLU A 307 36.90 39.29 17.35
N LEU A 308 36.31 38.56 18.31
CA LEU A 308 36.95 38.25 19.58
C LEU A 308 38.22 37.40 19.40
N GLU A 309 38.21 36.44 18.47
CA GLU A 309 39.41 35.65 18.14
C GLU A 309 40.54 36.56 17.62
N ALA A 310 40.22 37.54 16.77
CA ALA A 310 41.19 38.49 16.25
C ALA A 310 41.73 39.42 17.35
N GLU A 311 40.83 39.97 18.19
CA GLU A 311 41.17 40.83 19.33
C GLU A 311 42.07 40.09 20.34
N GLU A 312 41.75 38.85 20.69
CA GLU A 312 42.55 38.06 21.64
C GLU A 312 43.89 37.62 21.03
N ARG A 313 43.96 37.32 19.72
CA ARG A 313 45.24 37.07 19.03
C ARG A 313 46.17 38.28 19.06
N GLU A 314 45.62 39.48 18.85
CA GLU A 314 46.39 40.72 18.87
C GLU A 314 46.81 41.08 20.31
N ARG A 315 45.89 40.95 21.28
CA ARG A 315 46.14 41.23 22.70
C ARG A 315 47.22 40.33 23.31
N THR A 316 47.19 39.04 23.02
CA THR A 316 48.10 38.05 23.61
C THR A 316 49.37 37.83 22.80
N GLY A 317 49.38 38.21 21.52
CA GLY A 317 50.46 37.88 20.58
C GLY A 317 50.48 36.41 20.12
N ILE A 318 49.52 35.59 20.56
CA ILE A 318 49.47 34.16 20.28
C ILE A 318 48.80 33.92 18.92
N LYS A 319 49.58 33.88 17.85
CA LYS A 319 49.06 33.63 16.48
C LYS A 319 48.31 32.29 16.31
N SER A 320 48.63 31.30 17.14
CA SER A 320 48.00 29.96 17.09
C SER A 320 46.68 29.86 17.85
N LEU A 321 46.28 30.91 18.58
CA LEU A 321 45.03 30.95 19.36
C LEU A 321 43.83 30.76 18.44
N LYS A 322 42.91 29.87 18.79
CA LYS A 322 41.66 29.64 18.04
C LYS A 322 40.50 29.49 19.01
N ILE A 323 39.36 30.09 18.69
CA ILE A 323 38.11 29.81 19.41
C ILE A 323 37.42 28.64 18.70
N ARG A 324 37.08 27.59 19.45
CA ARG A 324 36.37 26.41 18.93
C ARG A 324 35.16 26.08 19.80
N TYR A 325 34.25 25.30 19.24
CA TYR A 325 33.07 24.78 19.92
C TYR A 325 33.17 23.26 20.10
N ASN A 326 32.62 22.73 21.20
CA ASN A 326 32.26 21.32 21.35
C ASN A 326 31.02 21.16 22.26
N ASP A 327 30.33 20.03 22.18
CA ASP A 327 29.07 19.82 22.90
C ASP A 327 29.23 19.70 24.43
N ASN A 328 30.41 19.30 24.92
CA ASN A 328 30.63 19.07 26.36
C ASN A 328 31.01 20.34 27.14
N PHE A 329 31.69 21.30 26.49
CA PHE A 329 32.29 22.47 27.11
C PHE A 329 31.89 23.79 26.45
N GLY A 330 31.14 23.71 25.35
CA GLY A 330 30.68 24.84 24.56
C GLY A 330 31.81 25.57 23.85
N TYR A 331 31.77 26.89 23.79
CA TYR A 331 32.86 27.69 23.19
C TYR A 331 34.06 27.79 24.14
N TYR A 332 35.27 27.60 23.59
CA TYR A 332 36.53 27.69 24.33
C TYR A 332 37.66 28.26 23.47
N ILE A 333 38.62 28.89 24.13
CA ILE A 333 39.86 29.37 23.53
C ILE A 333 40.90 28.25 23.65
N GLU A 334 41.40 27.78 22.51
CA GLU A 334 42.45 26.77 22.44
C GLU A 334 43.82 27.43 22.25
N VAL A 335 44.74 27.15 23.18
CA VAL A 335 46.13 27.64 23.15
C VAL A 335 47.10 26.47 23.16
N THR A 336 48.10 26.49 22.28
CA THR A 336 49.14 25.45 22.21
C THR A 336 50.07 25.49 23.41
N LYS A 337 50.59 24.33 23.86
CA LYS A 337 51.49 24.24 25.04
C LYS A 337 52.66 25.23 25.05
N ALA A 338 53.24 25.50 23.88
CA ALA A 338 54.36 26.43 23.73
C ALA A 338 54.02 27.89 24.12
N ASN A 339 52.73 28.25 24.11
CA ASN A 339 52.26 29.62 24.33
C ASN A 339 51.48 29.77 25.65
N ILE A 340 51.48 28.76 26.53
CA ILE A 340 50.78 28.81 27.82
C ILE A 340 51.31 29.93 28.72
N SER A 341 52.62 30.19 28.67
CA SER A 341 53.24 31.28 29.45
C SER A 341 52.78 32.68 29.03
N GLN A 342 52.14 32.81 27.86
CA GLN A 342 51.58 34.06 27.33
C GLN A 342 50.08 34.19 27.61
N VAL A 343 49.47 33.19 28.25
CA VAL A 343 48.05 33.22 28.61
C VAL A 343 47.81 34.21 29.76
N PRO A 344 46.94 35.20 29.59
CA PRO A 344 46.61 36.16 30.63
C PRO A 344 45.96 35.53 31.88
N GLU A 345 46.07 36.19 33.03
CA GLU A 345 45.46 35.71 34.29
C GLU A 345 43.91 35.73 34.26
N ASP A 346 43.30 36.52 33.38
CA ASP A 346 41.83 36.57 33.21
C ASP A 346 41.23 35.33 32.53
N TYR A 347 42.07 34.42 32.03
CA TYR A 347 41.62 33.18 31.40
C TYR A 347 41.34 32.09 32.44
N VAL A 348 40.10 31.61 32.46
CA VAL A 348 39.71 30.49 33.32
C VAL A 348 39.92 29.17 32.57
N ARG A 349 40.85 28.34 33.05
CA ARG A 349 41.16 27.05 32.43
C ARG A 349 40.01 26.06 32.59
N LYS A 350 39.54 25.47 31.48
CA LYS A 350 38.52 24.40 31.47
C LYS A 350 39.11 22.99 31.38
N GLN A 351 40.14 22.78 30.54
CA GLN A 351 40.68 21.44 30.28
C GLN A 351 42.13 21.49 29.77
N THR A 352 42.95 20.52 30.17
CA THR A 352 44.31 20.31 29.62
C THR A 352 44.31 19.10 28.69
N LEU A 353 44.85 19.27 27.48
CA LEU A 353 45.04 18.21 26.48
C LEU A 353 46.55 17.91 26.29
N VAL A 354 46.84 16.88 25.48
CA VAL A 354 48.21 16.44 25.22
C VAL A 354 49.06 17.57 24.62
N ASN A 355 48.49 18.38 23.71
CA ASN A 355 49.21 19.42 22.96
C ASN A 355 48.68 20.86 23.16
N SER A 356 47.54 21.03 23.83
CA SER A 356 46.88 22.34 24.02
C SER A 356 46.20 22.43 25.38
N GLU A 357 45.92 23.65 25.82
CA GLU A 357 45.03 23.94 26.95
C GLU A 357 43.81 24.74 26.46
N ARG A 358 42.65 24.45 27.06
CA ARG A 358 41.37 25.11 26.75
C ARG A 358 40.98 26.06 27.86
N TYR A 359 40.66 27.29 27.50
CA TYR A 359 40.28 28.36 28.42
C TYR A 359 38.93 28.98 28.06
N THR A 360 38.34 29.70 29.00
CA THR A 360 37.17 30.56 28.80
C THR A 360 37.41 31.92 29.44
N VAL A 361 36.71 32.95 28.96
CA VAL A 361 36.74 34.31 29.50
C VAL A 361 35.31 34.82 29.63
N ASP A 362 35.06 35.78 30.52
CA ASP A 362 33.71 36.30 30.76
C ASP A 362 33.05 36.84 29.49
N LYS A 363 33.82 37.50 28.61
CA LYS A 363 33.34 38.01 27.32
C LYS A 363 32.87 36.87 26.40
N LEU A 364 33.64 35.77 26.32
CA LEU A 364 33.30 34.59 25.54
C LEU A 364 32.07 33.88 26.11
N LYS A 365 31.96 33.77 27.44
CA LYS A 365 30.82 33.14 28.10
C LYS A 365 29.51 33.91 27.86
N LYS A 366 29.54 35.25 27.92
CA LYS A 366 28.36 36.08 27.59
C LYS A 366 27.93 35.95 26.13
N LEU A 367 28.89 35.89 25.21
CA LEU A 367 28.61 35.65 23.78
C LEU A 367 28.03 34.25 23.57
N GLU A 368 28.60 33.24 24.21
CA GLU A 368 28.12 31.86 24.19
C GLU A 368 26.66 31.76 24.68
N ASP A 369 26.33 32.34 25.84
CA ASP A 369 24.96 32.34 26.37
C ASP A 369 23.96 33.00 25.40
N THR A 370 24.39 34.07 24.72
CA THR A 370 23.58 34.79 23.74
C THR A 370 23.37 33.96 22.47
N ILE A 371 24.41 33.34 21.94
CA ILE A 371 24.38 32.52 20.72
C ILE A 371 23.56 31.25 20.95
N LEU A 372 23.87 30.49 21.99
CA LEU A 372 23.17 29.24 22.32
C LEU A 372 21.71 29.52 22.70
N GLY A 373 21.44 30.66 23.34
CA GLY A 373 20.08 31.12 23.62
C GLY A 373 19.28 31.42 22.35
N ALA A 374 19.89 32.12 21.39
CA ALA A 374 19.27 32.42 20.10
C ALA A 374 19.05 31.13 19.28
N GLU A 375 20.04 30.25 19.20
CA GLU A 375 19.96 28.99 18.44
C GLU A 375 18.85 28.06 18.97
N LYS A 376 18.71 27.94 20.30
CA LYS A 376 17.59 27.20 20.90
C LYS A 376 16.23 27.81 20.55
N LYS A 377 16.12 29.14 20.55
CA LYS A 377 14.89 29.83 20.17
C LYS A 377 14.54 29.64 18.69
N VAL A 378 15.53 29.64 17.80
CA VAL A 378 15.35 29.30 16.37
C VAL A 378 14.76 27.89 16.27
N VAL A 379 15.43 26.89 16.81
CA VAL A 379 15.01 25.48 16.70
C VAL A 379 13.61 25.27 17.28
N GLN A 380 13.32 25.88 18.43
CA GLN A 380 12.00 25.80 19.05
C GLN A 380 10.92 26.45 18.18
N ARG A 381 11.15 27.68 17.69
CA ARG A 381 10.16 28.39 16.86
C ARG A 381 9.93 27.69 15.52
N GLU A 382 10.99 27.20 14.89
CA GLU A 382 10.88 26.39 13.67
C GLU A 382 10.07 25.11 13.90
N TYR A 383 10.24 24.46 15.05
CA TYR A 383 9.45 23.29 15.39
C TYR A 383 7.96 23.61 15.56
N GLU A 384 7.65 24.71 16.25
CA GLU A 384 6.27 25.19 16.42
C GLU A 384 5.63 25.47 15.05
N LEU A 385 6.31 26.22 14.18
CA LEU A 385 5.85 26.51 12.81
C LEU A 385 5.68 25.23 11.99
N PHE A 386 6.61 24.28 12.09
CA PHE A 386 6.49 23.00 11.40
C PHE A 386 5.26 22.21 11.89
N CYS A 387 4.97 22.24 13.19
CA CYS A 387 3.76 21.63 13.74
C CYS A 387 2.49 22.31 13.19
N GLU A 388 2.46 23.64 13.12
CA GLU A 388 1.34 24.38 12.53
C GLU A 388 1.11 24.02 11.06
N ILE A 389 2.18 23.94 10.26
CA ILE A 389 2.12 23.54 8.84
C ILE A 389 1.60 22.10 8.72
N ARG A 390 2.09 21.20 9.57
CA ARG A 390 1.61 19.81 9.62
C ARG A 390 0.12 19.74 9.94
N ASP A 391 -0.37 20.54 10.88
CA ASP A 391 -1.78 20.55 11.25
C ASP A 391 -2.68 21.09 10.12
N ILE A 392 -2.18 22.06 9.34
CA ILE A 392 -2.86 22.51 8.12
C ILE A 392 -2.88 21.41 7.06
N ALA A 393 -1.76 20.70 6.86
CA ALA A 393 -1.70 19.56 5.95
C ALA A 393 -2.65 18.43 6.39
N PHE A 394 -2.73 18.16 7.69
CA PHE A 394 -3.61 17.14 8.27
C PHE A 394 -5.09 17.40 7.94
N LYS A 395 -5.53 18.67 7.97
CA LYS A 395 -6.90 19.05 7.55
C LYS A 395 -7.20 18.72 6.08
N ASN A 396 -6.18 18.51 5.25
CA ASN A 396 -6.30 18.18 3.83
C ASN A 396 -6.09 16.68 3.53
N VAL A 397 -5.99 15.82 4.55
CA VAL A 397 -5.78 14.36 4.40
C VAL A 397 -6.82 13.73 3.46
N LYS A 398 -8.09 14.10 3.56
CA LYS A 398 -9.14 13.55 2.68
C LYS A 398 -8.92 13.88 1.20
N ARG A 399 -8.48 15.10 0.91
CA ARG A 399 -8.13 15.55 -0.46
C ARG A 399 -6.90 14.81 -0.97
N LEU A 400 -5.88 14.64 -0.11
CA LEU A 400 -4.68 13.84 -0.42
C LEU A 400 -5.00 12.37 -0.70
N LYS A 401 -5.83 11.73 0.13
CA LYS A 401 -6.27 10.33 -0.09
C LYS A 401 -7.01 10.17 -1.41
N THR A 402 -7.91 11.11 -1.73
CA THR A 402 -8.68 11.10 -2.99
C THR A 402 -7.74 11.21 -4.19
N THR A 403 -6.77 12.13 -4.11
CA THR A 403 -5.76 12.34 -5.15
C THR A 403 -4.85 11.13 -5.32
N ALA A 404 -4.40 10.53 -4.21
CA ALA A 404 -3.62 9.30 -4.24
C ALA A 404 -4.36 8.14 -4.91
N ASP A 405 -5.65 7.95 -4.61
CA ASP A 405 -6.50 6.94 -5.26
C ASP A 405 -6.66 7.20 -6.76
N CYS A 406 -6.86 8.46 -7.16
CA CYS A 406 -6.93 8.85 -8.58
C CYS A 406 -5.64 8.52 -9.33
N ILE A 407 -4.48 8.87 -8.76
CA ILE A 407 -3.19 8.60 -9.37
C ILE A 407 -2.87 7.09 -9.38
N ALA A 408 -3.15 6.37 -8.29
CA ALA A 408 -2.95 4.93 -8.23
C ALA A 408 -3.81 4.20 -9.26
N THR A 409 -5.06 4.64 -9.44
CA THR A 409 -5.98 4.10 -10.46
C THR A 409 -5.47 4.39 -11.86
N LEU A 410 -5.08 5.63 -12.15
CA LEU A 410 -4.54 6.03 -13.45
C LEU A 410 -3.30 5.23 -13.83
N ASP A 411 -2.37 5.07 -12.89
CA ASP A 411 -1.12 4.34 -13.10
C ASP A 411 -1.38 2.84 -13.37
N ALA A 412 -2.32 2.23 -12.65
CA ALA A 412 -2.74 0.85 -12.90
C ALA A 412 -3.39 0.71 -14.29
N LEU A 413 -4.22 1.66 -14.72
CA LEU A 413 -4.81 1.67 -16.08
C LEU A 413 -3.73 1.82 -17.16
N CYS A 414 -2.76 2.73 -16.98
CA CYS A 414 -1.64 2.89 -17.89
C CYS A 414 -0.83 1.59 -18.00
N SER A 415 -0.60 0.90 -16.88
CA SER A 415 0.07 -0.40 -16.86
C SER A 415 -0.68 -1.46 -17.67
N LEU A 416 -2.01 -1.57 -17.50
CA LEU A 416 -2.83 -2.50 -18.27
C LEU A 416 -2.81 -2.18 -19.77
N ALA A 417 -2.92 -0.89 -20.14
CA ALA A 417 -2.87 -0.43 -21.52
C ALA A 417 -1.49 -0.70 -22.17
N GLU A 418 -0.41 -0.45 -21.44
CA GLU A 418 0.95 -0.70 -21.91
C GLU A 418 1.21 -2.18 -22.14
N VAL A 419 0.74 -3.05 -21.24
CA VAL A 419 0.82 -4.50 -21.41
C VAL A 419 -0.02 -4.95 -22.60
N ALA A 420 -1.20 -4.37 -22.77
CA ALA A 420 -2.10 -4.72 -23.86
C ALA A 420 -1.53 -4.36 -25.24
N ASP A 421 -0.87 -3.21 -25.33
CA ASP A 421 -0.20 -2.76 -26.55
C ASP A 421 1.04 -3.62 -26.86
N ARG A 422 1.98 -3.70 -25.91
CA ARG A 422 3.25 -4.44 -26.08
C ARG A 422 3.07 -5.92 -26.40
N ASN A 423 2.05 -6.55 -25.83
CA ASN A 423 1.85 -8.00 -25.93
C ASN A 423 0.72 -8.39 -26.90
N GLN A 424 0.16 -7.41 -27.63
CA GLN A 424 -0.94 -7.61 -28.55
C GLN A 424 -2.12 -8.31 -27.87
N TYR A 425 -2.52 -7.83 -26.70
CA TYR A 425 -3.74 -8.30 -26.04
C TYR A 425 -4.95 -7.60 -26.64
N VAL A 426 -6.07 -8.32 -26.62
CA VAL A 426 -7.34 -7.87 -27.19
C VAL A 426 -8.34 -7.53 -26.09
N ARG A 427 -9.25 -6.61 -26.38
CA ARG A 427 -10.35 -6.28 -25.48
C ARG A 427 -11.31 -7.47 -25.44
N PRO A 428 -11.57 -8.09 -24.27
CA PRO A 428 -12.58 -9.14 -24.17
C PRO A 428 -14.00 -8.54 -24.20
N GLU A 429 -14.95 -9.33 -24.69
CA GLU A 429 -16.38 -9.11 -24.48
C GLU A 429 -16.80 -9.82 -23.18
N VAL A 430 -17.18 -9.08 -22.14
CA VAL A 430 -17.67 -9.66 -20.88
C VAL A 430 -19.19 -9.56 -20.81
N HIS A 431 -19.88 -10.66 -20.50
CA HIS A 431 -21.35 -10.73 -20.54
C HIS A 431 -21.96 -11.58 -19.40
N GLU A 432 -23.27 -11.45 -19.17
CA GLU A 432 -24.03 -12.15 -18.10
C GLU A 432 -24.23 -13.66 -18.32
N GLY A 433 -23.90 -14.15 -19.52
CA GLY A 433 -24.10 -15.55 -19.89
C GLY A 433 -22.99 -16.46 -19.34
N GLY A 434 -23.10 -17.76 -19.61
CA GLY A 434 -22.13 -18.76 -19.16
C GLY A 434 -21.12 -19.21 -20.22
N VAL A 435 -21.01 -18.50 -21.35
CA VAL A 435 -20.15 -18.89 -22.46
C VAL A 435 -18.73 -18.38 -22.23
N ILE A 436 -17.73 -19.25 -22.38
CA ILE A 436 -16.32 -18.88 -22.43
C ILE A 436 -15.80 -19.30 -23.81
N GLU A 437 -15.66 -18.33 -24.70
CA GLU A 437 -15.07 -18.49 -26.03
C GLU A 437 -13.73 -17.74 -26.07
N ILE A 438 -12.65 -18.47 -26.34
CA ILE A 438 -11.31 -17.91 -26.49
C ILE A 438 -10.77 -18.43 -27.82
N ARG A 439 -10.31 -17.54 -28.69
CA ARG A 439 -9.63 -17.91 -29.94
C ARG A 439 -8.16 -17.53 -29.87
N ASN A 440 -7.29 -18.47 -30.23
CA ASN A 440 -5.84 -18.35 -30.15
C ASN A 440 -5.36 -17.78 -28.81
N GLY A 441 -5.91 -18.31 -27.71
CA GLY A 441 -5.52 -17.92 -26.35
C GLY A 441 -4.08 -18.31 -26.05
N ARG A 442 -3.38 -17.47 -25.28
CA ARG A 442 -1.99 -17.66 -24.86
C ARG A 442 -1.87 -17.55 -23.35
N HIS A 443 -1.00 -18.35 -22.74
CA HIS A 443 -0.75 -18.23 -21.31
C HIS A 443 0.11 -16.97 -21.02
N PRO A 444 -0.39 -15.96 -20.27
CA PRO A 444 0.26 -14.64 -20.18
C PRO A 444 1.67 -14.66 -19.59
N VAL A 445 1.94 -15.58 -18.65
CA VAL A 445 3.26 -15.75 -18.04
C VAL A 445 4.20 -16.62 -18.86
N VAL A 446 3.75 -17.82 -19.27
CA VAL A 446 4.60 -18.77 -20.01
C VAL A 446 5.06 -18.17 -21.33
N GLU A 447 4.22 -17.42 -22.04
CA GLU A 447 4.65 -16.76 -23.30
C GLU A 447 5.84 -15.80 -23.11
N LYS A 448 6.05 -15.25 -21.90
CA LYS A 448 7.18 -14.35 -21.57
C LYS A 448 8.38 -15.05 -20.99
N MET A 449 8.23 -16.30 -20.54
CA MET A 449 9.31 -17.11 -20.00
C MET A 449 10.04 -17.89 -21.09
N LEU A 450 9.42 -18.06 -22.27
CA LEU A 450 10.06 -18.69 -23.42
C LEU A 450 11.00 -17.70 -24.09
N GLU A 451 12.31 -17.97 -24.03
CA GLU A 451 13.35 -17.12 -24.66
C GLU A 451 13.58 -17.51 -26.14
N ASP A 452 13.60 -18.81 -26.45
CA ASP A 452 14.01 -19.35 -27.76
C ASP A 452 12.87 -20.07 -28.53
N SER A 453 11.62 -19.93 -28.10
CA SER A 453 10.49 -20.62 -28.75
C SER A 453 9.20 -19.80 -28.71
N MET A 454 8.36 -19.98 -29.74
CA MET A 454 7.03 -19.36 -29.79
C MET A 454 6.04 -20.18 -28.97
N PHE A 455 5.20 -19.50 -28.18
CA PHE A 455 4.06 -20.12 -27.52
C PHE A 455 3.02 -20.53 -28.56
N VAL A 456 2.52 -21.77 -28.50
CA VAL A 456 1.47 -22.25 -29.39
C VAL A 456 0.10 -21.87 -28.81
N PRO A 457 -0.67 -20.98 -29.46
CA PRO A 457 -1.97 -20.56 -28.95
C PRO A 457 -3.01 -21.68 -29.09
N ASN A 458 -4.05 -21.66 -28.24
CA ASN A 458 -5.12 -22.65 -28.25
C ASN A 458 -6.50 -22.00 -28.10
N ASP A 459 -7.49 -22.58 -28.79
CA ASP A 459 -8.89 -22.20 -28.66
C ASP A 459 -9.53 -22.84 -27.43
N THR A 460 -10.58 -22.22 -26.91
CA THR A 460 -11.42 -22.75 -25.82
C THR A 460 -12.87 -22.41 -26.10
N TRP A 461 -13.74 -23.40 -25.97
CA TRP A 461 -15.19 -23.22 -25.97
C TRP A 461 -15.78 -23.97 -24.78
N LEU A 462 -16.42 -23.24 -23.88
CA LEU A 462 -17.23 -23.77 -22.78
C LEU A 462 -18.56 -23.04 -22.73
N ASP A 463 -19.62 -23.74 -22.35
CA ASP A 463 -20.93 -23.16 -22.08
C ASP A 463 -21.60 -23.87 -20.90
N THR A 464 -22.74 -23.33 -20.45
CA THR A 464 -23.52 -23.90 -19.34
C THR A 464 -24.51 -24.98 -19.78
N GLU A 465 -24.48 -25.40 -21.04
CA GLU A 465 -25.42 -26.35 -21.63
C GLU A 465 -24.69 -27.65 -22.00
N ASP A 466 -24.29 -27.77 -23.27
CA ASP A 466 -23.73 -28.98 -23.87
C ASP A 466 -22.22 -29.12 -23.63
N ASN A 467 -21.49 -28.00 -23.50
CA ASN A 467 -20.02 -27.97 -23.41
C ASN A 467 -19.53 -27.55 -22.02
N ARG A 468 -20.13 -28.10 -20.96
CA ARG A 468 -19.79 -27.79 -19.56
C ARG A 468 -18.47 -28.37 -19.07
N ILE A 469 -18.04 -29.49 -19.64
CA ILE A 469 -16.87 -30.25 -19.17
C ILE A 469 -15.95 -30.52 -20.37
N CYS A 470 -14.69 -30.14 -20.23
CA CYS A 470 -13.63 -30.46 -21.19
C CYS A 470 -12.71 -31.54 -20.61
N ILE A 471 -12.76 -32.75 -21.19
CA ILE A 471 -11.85 -33.84 -20.81
C ILE A 471 -10.57 -33.73 -21.63
N ILE A 472 -9.48 -33.31 -20.98
CA ILE A 472 -8.18 -33.08 -21.63
C ILE A 472 -7.29 -34.29 -21.40
N THR A 473 -6.92 -34.99 -22.48
CA THR A 473 -6.01 -36.14 -22.43
C THR A 473 -4.75 -35.89 -23.26
N GLY A 474 -3.66 -36.57 -22.93
CA GLY A 474 -2.39 -36.43 -23.64
C GLY A 474 -1.19 -36.80 -22.76
N PRO A 475 0.01 -36.96 -23.36
CA PRO A 475 1.21 -37.33 -22.62
C PRO A 475 1.61 -36.27 -21.58
N ASN A 476 2.49 -36.66 -20.65
CA ASN A 476 3.13 -35.69 -19.75
C ASN A 476 3.93 -34.68 -20.57
N MET A 477 3.99 -33.43 -20.10
CA MET A 477 4.65 -32.30 -20.79
C MET A 477 3.97 -31.84 -22.09
N ALA A 478 2.78 -32.34 -22.44
CA ALA A 478 2.01 -31.87 -23.60
C ALA A 478 1.33 -30.49 -23.41
N GLY A 479 1.59 -29.80 -22.29
CA GLY A 479 1.00 -28.48 -22.02
C GLY A 479 -0.42 -28.50 -21.44
N LYS A 480 -0.95 -29.65 -21.00
CA LYS A 480 -2.31 -29.77 -20.42
C LYS A 480 -2.56 -28.79 -19.27
N SER A 481 -1.70 -28.79 -18.26
CA SER A 481 -1.79 -27.88 -17.11
C SER A 481 -1.63 -26.42 -17.51
N THR A 482 -0.78 -26.14 -18.50
CA THR A 482 -0.60 -24.78 -19.06
C THR A 482 -1.86 -24.30 -19.74
N TYR A 483 -2.52 -25.14 -20.54
CA TYR A 483 -3.79 -24.81 -21.19
C TYR A 483 -4.89 -24.53 -20.16
N MET A 484 -5.03 -25.36 -19.13
CA MET A 484 -6.04 -25.12 -18.08
C MET A 484 -5.79 -23.81 -17.33
N ARG A 485 -4.55 -23.56 -16.89
CA ARG A 485 -4.18 -22.29 -16.23
C ARG A 485 -4.40 -21.09 -17.13
N GLN A 486 -4.10 -21.23 -18.43
CA GLN A 486 -4.34 -20.17 -19.42
C GLN A 486 -5.81 -19.75 -19.43
N VAL A 487 -6.76 -20.69 -19.46
CA VAL A 487 -8.19 -20.37 -19.47
C VAL A 487 -8.58 -19.59 -18.21
N ALA A 488 -8.20 -20.05 -17.01
CA ALA A 488 -8.49 -19.30 -15.78
C ALA A 488 -7.85 -17.91 -15.75
N LEU A 489 -6.60 -17.78 -16.19
CA LEU A 489 -5.91 -16.49 -16.19
C LEU A 489 -6.55 -15.51 -17.19
N ILE A 490 -7.01 -15.99 -18.35
CA ILE A 490 -7.74 -15.16 -19.31
C ILE A 490 -9.08 -14.69 -18.72
N THR A 491 -9.84 -15.59 -18.10
CA THR A 491 -11.10 -15.25 -17.41
C THR A 491 -10.86 -14.24 -16.28
N LEU A 492 -9.84 -14.46 -15.46
CA LEU A 492 -9.45 -13.57 -14.37
C LEU A 492 -9.07 -12.18 -14.89
N LEU A 493 -8.25 -12.10 -15.95
CA LEU A 493 -7.85 -10.83 -16.56
C LEU A 493 -9.05 -10.06 -17.13
N ALA A 494 -9.99 -10.77 -17.78
CA ALA A 494 -11.20 -10.16 -18.31
C ALA A 494 -12.04 -9.50 -17.21
N GLN A 495 -12.30 -10.20 -16.11
CA GLN A 495 -13.04 -9.65 -14.95
C GLN A 495 -12.22 -8.68 -14.09
N ALA A 496 -10.89 -8.69 -14.21
CA ALA A 496 -10.03 -7.63 -13.67
C ALA A 496 -10.06 -6.35 -14.54
N GLY A 497 -10.83 -6.33 -15.64
CA GLY A 497 -10.93 -5.22 -16.59
C GLY A 497 -9.62 -4.96 -17.36
N SER A 498 -8.83 -6.01 -17.57
CA SER A 498 -7.65 -6.01 -18.43
C SER A 498 -8.00 -6.56 -19.80
N PHE A 499 -7.22 -6.16 -20.80
CA PHE A 499 -7.19 -6.87 -22.07
C PHE A 499 -6.53 -8.25 -21.88
N VAL A 500 -6.86 -9.20 -22.75
CA VAL A 500 -6.50 -10.61 -22.59
C VAL A 500 -5.58 -11.13 -23.70
N PRO A 501 -4.70 -12.10 -23.40
CA PRO A 501 -3.77 -12.70 -24.36
C PRO A 501 -4.49 -13.67 -25.31
N ALA A 502 -5.25 -13.14 -26.27
CA ALA A 502 -5.97 -13.93 -27.27
C ALA A 502 -6.07 -13.16 -28.60
N GLU A 503 -6.62 -13.77 -29.64
CA GLU A 503 -7.07 -13.07 -30.85
C GLU A 503 -8.52 -12.58 -30.69
N TYR A 504 -9.35 -13.36 -30.00
CA TYR A 504 -10.72 -13.01 -29.63
C TYR A 504 -11.06 -13.66 -28.29
N ALA A 505 -11.84 -12.97 -27.46
CA ALA A 505 -12.32 -13.52 -26.20
C ALA A 505 -13.71 -12.98 -25.88
N ARG A 506 -14.63 -13.89 -25.59
CA ARG A 506 -15.96 -13.62 -25.04
C ARG A 506 -16.15 -14.45 -23.79
N ILE A 507 -16.28 -13.76 -22.65
CA ILE A 507 -16.17 -14.35 -21.32
C ILE A 507 -17.44 -14.06 -20.53
N GLY A 508 -18.18 -15.11 -20.22
CA GLY A 508 -19.28 -15.08 -19.26
C GLY A 508 -18.79 -14.78 -17.86
N LEU A 509 -19.62 -14.12 -17.04
CA LEU A 509 -19.29 -13.84 -15.64
C LEU A 509 -19.06 -15.13 -14.85
N VAL A 510 -17.88 -15.21 -14.24
CA VAL A 510 -17.49 -16.28 -13.33
C VAL A 510 -17.46 -15.76 -11.90
N ASP A 511 -18.20 -16.43 -11.01
CA ASP A 511 -18.30 -16.04 -9.60
C ASP A 511 -17.15 -16.56 -8.75
N ARG A 512 -16.57 -17.71 -9.13
CA ARG A 512 -15.49 -18.40 -8.43
C ARG A 512 -14.59 -19.13 -9.43
N ILE A 513 -13.28 -19.05 -9.22
CA ILE A 513 -12.34 -19.97 -9.88
C ILE A 513 -11.80 -20.91 -8.82
N PHE A 514 -12.03 -22.21 -9.04
CA PHE A 514 -11.44 -23.27 -8.25
C PHE A 514 -10.34 -23.93 -9.05
N THR A 515 -9.19 -24.12 -8.42
CA THR A 515 -8.12 -24.90 -9.02
C THR A 515 -7.66 -25.99 -8.07
N ARG A 516 -7.59 -27.19 -8.63
CA ARG A 516 -6.86 -28.31 -8.08
C ARG A 516 -5.78 -28.66 -9.08
N ILE A 517 -4.61 -28.04 -8.93
CA ILE A 517 -3.45 -28.33 -9.77
C ILE A 517 -2.40 -28.96 -8.87
N GLY A 518 -1.99 -30.19 -9.18
CA GLY A 518 -1.20 -31.06 -8.30
C GLY A 518 -0.18 -30.31 -7.44
N ALA A 519 -0.33 -30.46 -6.11
CA ALA A 519 0.54 -29.81 -5.14
C ALA A 519 1.99 -30.30 -5.28
N SER A 520 2.95 -29.39 -5.18
CA SER A 520 4.29 -29.73 -4.72
C SER A 520 4.19 -30.10 -3.24
N ASP A 521 4.68 -31.29 -2.89
CA ASP A 521 4.61 -31.90 -1.56
C ASP A 521 4.81 -30.89 -0.42
N ASP A 522 3.77 -30.62 0.37
CA ASP A 522 3.91 -29.94 1.66
C ASP A 522 4.14 -31.00 2.74
N LEU A 523 5.33 -31.63 2.67
CA LEU A 523 5.83 -32.61 3.65
C LEU A 523 5.90 -32.05 5.09
N SER A 524 5.80 -30.72 5.23
CA SER A 524 5.96 -29.96 6.47
C SER A 524 4.79 -30.10 7.45
N ALA A 525 3.57 -30.37 6.96
CA ALA A 525 2.34 -30.29 7.75
C ALA A 525 1.86 -31.64 8.34
N GLY A 526 2.54 -32.75 8.05
CA GLY A 526 2.19 -34.07 8.58
C GLY A 526 0.83 -34.64 8.09
N GLN A 527 0.19 -33.99 7.12
CA GLN A 527 -1.05 -34.47 6.51
C GLN A 527 -0.77 -35.28 5.23
N SER A 528 -1.55 -36.34 5.01
CA SER A 528 -1.47 -37.14 3.78
C SER A 528 -1.83 -36.29 2.56
N THR A 529 -0.99 -36.33 1.51
CA THR A 529 -1.22 -35.62 0.24
C THR A 529 -2.57 -35.96 -0.37
N PHE A 530 -3.01 -37.21 -0.22
CA PHE A 530 -4.33 -37.67 -0.65
C PHE A 530 -5.47 -37.07 0.20
N MET A 531 -5.28 -36.90 1.51
CA MET A 531 -6.31 -36.31 2.37
C MET A 531 -6.50 -34.82 2.08
N VAL A 532 -5.40 -34.09 1.87
CA VAL A 532 -5.45 -32.68 1.44
C VAL A 532 -6.15 -32.57 0.08
N GLU A 533 -5.80 -33.44 -0.86
CA GLU A 533 -6.45 -33.53 -2.17
C GLU A 533 -7.97 -33.76 -2.06
N MET A 534 -8.41 -34.72 -1.24
CA MET A 534 -9.84 -35.00 -1.05
C MET A 534 -10.57 -33.86 -0.33
N THR A 535 -9.91 -33.16 0.59
CA THR A 535 -10.48 -32.00 1.29
C THR A 535 -10.67 -30.82 0.33
N GLU A 536 -9.71 -30.58 -0.57
CA GLU A 536 -9.84 -29.57 -1.63
C GLU A 536 -10.98 -29.92 -2.58
N VAL A 537 -11.07 -31.17 -3.05
CA VAL A 537 -12.17 -31.61 -3.92
C VAL A 537 -13.53 -31.50 -3.23
N ALA A 538 -13.64 -31.89 -1.95
CA ALA A 538 -14.87 -31.74 -1.19
C ALA A 538 -15.29 -30.26 -1.07
N ASN A 539 -14.34 -29.37 -0.81
CA ASN A 539 -14.60 -27.93 -0.77
C ASN A 539 -15.10 -27.40 -2.13
N ILE A 540 -14.51 -27.86 -3.24
CA ILE A 540 -14.96 -27.50 -4.59
C ILE A 540 -16.41 -27.95 -4.80
N LEU A 541 -16.74 -29.20 -4.49
CA LEU A 541 -18.08 -29.75 -4.70
C LEU A 541 -19.14 -29.08 -3.82
N GLU A 542 -18.81 -28.73 -2.57
CA GLU A 542 -19.74 -28.07 -1.65
C GLU A 542 -20.01 -26.60 -2.02
N ASN A 543 -19.05 -25.94 -2.66
CA ASN A 543 -19.07 -24.50 -2.88
C ASN A 543 -19.16 -24.07 -4.35
N ALA A 544 -19.04 -24.98 -5.31
CA ALA A 544 -19.20 -24.66 -6.73
C ALA A 544 -20.65 -24.25 -7.04
N THR A 545 -20.79 -23.26 -7.91
CA THR A 545 -22.09 -22.79 -8.42
C THR A 545 -22.16 -23.01 -9.94
N PRO A 546 -23.33 -22.82 -10.57
CA PRO A 546 -23.43 -22.87 -12.04
C PRO A 546 -22.58 -21.83 -12.79
N ARG A 547 -22.06 -20.80 -12.09
CA ARG A 547 -21.18 -19.77 -12.65
C ARG A 547 -19.71 -19.95 -12.25
N SER A 548 -19.36 -21.06 -11.58
CA SER A 548 -17.99 -21.31 -11.16
C SER A 548 -17.17 -21.99 -12.26
N LEU A 549 -15.91 -21.56 -12.42
CA LEU A 549 -14.94 -22.19 -13.32
C LEU A 549 -14.04 -23.14 -12.51
N LEU A 550 -14.09 -24.42 -12.84
CA LEU A 550 -13.33 -25.47 -12.14
C LEU A 550 -12.17 -25.93 -13.03
N ILE A 551 -10.96 -25.93 -12.46
CA ILE A 551 -9.76 -26.51 -13.07
C ILE A 551 -9.31 -27.68 -12.22
N LEU A 552 -9.39 -28.88 -12.78
CA LEU A 552 -9.03 -30.12 -12.10
C LEU A 552 -7.91 -30.81 -12.88
N ASP A 553 -6.72 -30.87 -12.29
CA ASP A 553 -5.54 -31.50 -12.88
C ASP A 553 -5.23 -32.81 -12.16
N GLU A 554 -5.52 -33.93 -12.83
CA GLU A 554 -5.05 -35.27 -12.46
C GLU A 554 -5.42 -35.69 -11.03
N ILE A 555 -6.72 -35.67 -10.71
CA ILE A 555 -7.29 -36.10 -9.42
C ILE A 555 -7.05 -37.61 -9.18
N GLY A 556 -6.82 -37.97 -7.91
CA GLY A 556 -6.80 -39.35 -7.45
C GLY A 556 -5.43 -40.02 -7.58
N ARG A 557 -4.36 -39.23 -7.70
CA ARG A 557 -2.97 -39.72 -7.86
C ARG A 557 -2.40 -40.41 -6.62
N GLY A 558 -2.88 -40.04 -5.44
CA GLY A 558 -2.34 -40.52 -4.16
C GLY A 558 -2.81 -41.92 -3.72
N THR A 559 -3.55 -42.65 -4.55
CA THR A 559 -4.18 -43.94 -4.18
C THR A 559 -4.05 -45.00 -5.30
N SER A 560 -4.65 -46.19 -5.09
CA SER A 560 -4.67 -47.27 -6.09
C SER A 560 -5.33 -46.79 -7.39
N THR A 561 -4.90 -47.32 -8.53
CA THR A 561 -5.38 -46.86 -9.85
C THR A 561 -6.90 -46.97 -10.01
N TYR A 562 -7.50 -48.03 -9.48
CA TYR A 562 -8.94 -48.22 -9.56
C TYR A 562 -9.71 -47.30 -8.61
N ASP A 563 -9.19 -47.08 -7.39
CA ASP A 563 -9.83 -46.18 -6.43
C ASP A 563 -9.74 -44.73 -6.91
N GLY A 564 -8.57 -44.32 -7.41
CA GLY A 564 -8.34 -42.98 -7.97
C GLY A 564 -9.22 -42.70 -9.18
N LEU A 565 -9.33 -43.67 -10.11
CA LEU A 565 -10.25 -43.58 -11.25
C LEU A 565 -11.71 -43.52 -10.81
N SER A 566 -12.10 -44.33 -9.82
CA SER A 566 -13.49 -44.35 -9.32
C SER A 566 -13.88 -43.01 -8.69
N ILE A 567 -12.94 -42.39 -7.95
CA ILE A 567 -13.13 -41.04 -7.39
C ILE A 567 -13.23 -40.02 -8.51
N ALA A 568 -12.28 -40.01 -9.46
CA ALA A 568 -12.27 -39.05 -10.56
C ALA A 568 -13.47 -39.20 -11.52
N TRP A 569 -14.11 -40.36 -11.56
CA TRP A 569 -15.36 -40.58 -12.31
C TRP A 569 -16.60 -40.11 -11.52
N ALA A 570 -16.57 -40.21 -10.20
CA ALA A 570 -17.68 -39.81 -9.33
C ALA A 570 -17.75 -38.29 -9.12
N VAL A 571 -16.57 -37.64 -9.07
CA VAL A 571 -16.39 -36.18 -9.14
C VAL A 571 -16.71 -35.72 -10.56
#